data_AF-A0A7V6YHQ2-F1
#
_entry.id   AF-A0A7V6YHQ2-F1
#
_cell.length_a   1.000
_cell.length_b   1.000
_cell.length_c   1.000
_cell.angle_alpha   90.00
_cell.angle_beta   90.00
_cell.angle_gamma   90.00
#
_symmetry.space_group_name_H-M   'P 1'
#
loop_
_entity.id
_entity.type
_entity.pdbx_description
1 polymer ?
#
loop_
_entity_poly.entity_id
_entity_poly.type
_entity_poly.pdbx_seq_one_letter_code
_entity_poly.pdbx_strand_id
1 'polypeptide(L)'
;MELVLGFLTAVVLMLVRRAWDKPASLGELRDVPLDPERLKLHAADVAKAHGTKPRLRTTRILLKRLEANYDRITAVYQYLHEKAKTGKPMSPASEWILDNYYLVEEQAKAARQELQREGQVKLPVLDRGPLQGYPRIYAIALELVSHTDGRLEQGEIMDFVAAYQEHRVLTQREIEALPLMLKAALLEYLAHLTGKIHGTETAWDEAHRLTRLPEENRLPAVETFLQGGQGNHHGALAMELLRELRAREKEDPLESYLVQYFQDLGTTLEKVIEQEHYEQAARKVSTGNAIVSLKAISLLDWEEITSSLNRVEQLLRHDPEGLYAA
;
A
#
# COMPACT_ATOMS: atom_id res chain seq x y z
N MET A 1 15.59 18.35 -28.39
CA MET A 1 15.70 17.99 -26.95
C MET A 1 14.35 17.56 -26.37
N GLU A 2 13.23 18.22 -26.69
CA GLU A 2 11.90 17.83 -26.16
C GLU A 2 11.42 16.43 -26.57
N LEU A 3 11.74 15.98 -27.80
CA LEU A 3 11.40 14.63 -28.28
C LEU A 3 12.06 13.50 -27.47
N VAL A 4 13.25 13.75 -26.89
CA VAL A 4 13.98 12.76 -26.10
C VAL A 4 13.40 12.68 -24.68
N LEU A 5 12.96 13.81 -24.13
CA LEU A 5 12.32 13.87 -22.82
C LEU A 5 10.94 13.21 -22.84
N GLY A 6 10.15 13.44 -23.90
CA GLY A 6 8.85 12.79 -24.11
C GLY A 6 8.94 11.27 -24.30
N PHE A 7 10.01 10.79 -24.96
CA PHE A 7 10.27 9.36 -25.14
C PHE A 7 10.71 8.70 -23.82
N LEU A 8 11.54 9.36 -23.02
CA LEU A 8 11.94 8.88 -21.69
C LEU A 8 10.74 8.80 -20.74
N THR A 9 9.85 9.80 -20.73
CA THR A 9 8.61 9.73 -19.94
C THR A 9 7.67 8.62 -20.41
N ALA A 10 7.55 8.40 -21.73
CA ALA A 10 6.72 7.33 -22.28
C ALA A 10 7.28 5.94 -21.98
N VAL A 11 8.60 5.77 -22.00
CA VAL A 11 9.28 4.51 -21.66
C VAL A 11 9.19 4.24 -20.15
N VAL A 12 9.34 5.26 -19.30
CA VAL A 12 9.12 5.15 -17.85
C VAL A 12 7.65 4.79 -17.58
N LEU A 13 6.68 5.46 -18.21
CA LEU A 13 5.25 5.12 -18.11
C LEU A 13 4.95 3.70 -18.62
N MET A 14 5.60 3.25 -19.70
CA MET A 14 5.43 1.91 -20.25
C MET A 14 6.05 0.82 -19.34
N LEU A 15 7.18 1.10 -18.72
CA LEU A 15 7.83 0.21 -17.74
C LEU A 15 7.03 0.15 -16.43
N VAL A 16 6.51 1.29 -15.95
CA VAL A 16 5.57 1.38 -14.82
C VAL A 16 4.29 0.59 -15.12
N ARG A 17 3.74 0.72 -16.34
CA ARG A 17 2.53 0.01 -16.79
C ARG A 17 2.73 -1.50 -16.89
N ARG A 18 3.88 -1.96 -17.39
CA ARG A 18 4.19 -3.40 -17.51
C ARG A 18 4.52 -4.05 -16.17
N ALA A 19 5.02 -3.27 -15.21
CA ALA A 19 5.21 -3.71 -13.83
C ALA A 19 3.89 -3.80 -13.03
N TRP A 20 2.76 -3.28 -13.56
CA TRP A 20 1.47 -3.24 -12.87
C TRP A 20 0.66 -4.55 -12.98
N ASP A 21 0.87 -5.33 -14.03
CA ASP A 21 0.07 -6.53 -14.31
C ASP A 21 0.60 -7.82 -13.63
N LYS A 22 0.20 -7.96 -12.36
CA LYS A 22 -0.02 -9.19 -11.55
C LYS A 22 1.18 -10.09 -11.17
N PRO A 23 1.43 -10.17 -9.85
CA PRO A 23 1.03 -11.35 -9.08
C PRO A 23 0.15 -10.96 -7.89
N ALA A 24 -1.05 -11.56 -7.74
CA ALA A 24 -2.03 -11.33 -6.65
C ALA A 24 -1.84 -9.94 -5.98
N SER A 25 -2.24 -8.90 -6.71
CA SER A 25 -2.06 -7.51 -6.29
C SER A 25 -2.84 -7.24 -5.02
N LEU A 26 -2.30 -6.42 -4.13
CA LEU A 26 -3.01 -5.73 -3.03
C LEU A 26 -4.29 -4.96 -3.41
N GLY A 27 -4.82 -5.11 -4.62
CA GLY A 27 -6.14 -4.58 -4.95
C GLY A 27 -7.22 -5.03 -3.96
N GLU A 28 -6.99 -6.12 -3.23
CA GLU A 28 -7.84 -6.66 -2.15
C GLU A 28 -7.45 -6.20 -0.73
N LEU A 29 -6.30 -5.52 -0.49
CA LEU A 29 -5.80 -5.22 0.88
C LEU A 29 -6.35 -3.93 1.50
N ARG A 30 -7.37 -3.28 0.91
CA ARG A 30 -8.17 -2.31 1.67
C ARG A 30 -9.42 -3.01 2.15
N ASP A 31 -9.27 -3.75 3.23
CA ASP A 31 -10.41 -4.14 4.02
C ASP A 31 -10.79 -3.04 5.00
N VAL A 32 -12.00 -3.14 5.53
CA VAL A 32 -12.49 -2.21 6.54
C VAL A 32 -11.58 -2.32 7.77
N PRO A 33 -10.99 -1.22 8.26
CA PRO A 33 -10.23 -1.25 9.50
C PRO A 33 -11.05 -1.89 10.61
N LEU A 34 -10.46 -2.87 11.29
CA LEU A 34 -11.14 -3.63 12.33
C LEU A 34 -10.80 -3.04 13.70
N ASP A 35 -11.79 -3.02 14.59
CA ASP A 35 -11.52 -2.82 16.01
C ASP A 35 -10.72 -4.02 16.58
N PRO A 36 -10.05 -3.87 17.75
CA PRO A 36 -9.19 -4.92 18.29
C PRO A 36 -9.86 -6.28 18.49
N GLU A 37 -11.15 -6.30 18.84
CA GLU A 37 -11.89 -7.55 19.06
C GLU A 37 -12.20 -8.25 17.73
N ARG A 38 -12.62 -7.49 16.72
CA ARG A 38 -12.82 -8.02 15.36
C ARG A 38 -11.51 -8.48 14.73
N LEU A 39 -10.41 -7.80 15.03
CA LEU A 39 -9.09 -8.17 14.53
C LEU A 39 -8.65 -9.55 15.08
N LYS A 40 -8.94 -9.85 16.35
CA LYS A 40 -8.72 -11.19 16.94
C LYS A 40 -9.58 -12.27 16.28
N LEU A 41 -10.87 -12.00 16.07
CA LEU A 41 -11.78 -12.91 15.36
C LEU A 41 -11.28 -13.18 13.94
N HIS A 42 -10.83 -12.14 13.24
CA HIS A 42 -10.22 -12.26 11.92
C HIS A 42 -8.99 -13.16 11.94
N ALA A 43 -8.08 -12.96 12.90
CA ALA A 43 -6.90 -13.82 13.07
C ALA A 43 -7.28 -15.31 13.19
N ALA A 44 -8.35 -15.61 13.95
CA ALA A 44 -8.86 -16.96 14.10
C ALA A 44 -9.41 -17.54 12.79
N ASP A 45 -10.11 -16.74 11.99
CA ASP A 45 -10.67 -17.16 10.71
C ASP A 45 -9.58 -17.38 9.65
N VAL A 46 -8.59 -16.49 9.59
CA VAL A 46 -7.39 -16.66 8.77
C VAL A 46 -6.66 -17.96 9.15
N ALA A 47 -6.50 -18.24 10.44
CA ALA A 47 -5.84 -19.46 10.91
C ALA A 47 -6.57 -20.75 10.48
N LYS A 48 -7.91 -20.74 10.50
CA LYS A 48 -8.73 -21.87 10.02
C LYS A 48 -8.60 -22.05 8.51
N ALA A 49 -8.55 -20.95 7.75
CA ALA A 49 -8.44 -20.97 6.30
C ALA A 49 -7.07 -21.46 5.82
N HIS A 50 -5.99 -21.09 6.53
CA HIS A 50 -4.63 -21.44 6.18
C HIS A 50 -4.38 -22.96 6.17
N GLY A 51 -4.03 -23.46 4.98
CA GLY A 51 -3.41 -24.76 4.77
C GLY A 51 -1.92 -24.58 4.51
N THR A 52 -1.08 -25.41 5.14
CA THR A 52 0.38 -25.35 4.98
C THR A 52 0.92 -26.68 4.52
N LYS A 53 1.88 -26.65 3.59
CA LYS A 53 2.70 -27.83 3.27
C LYS A 53 4.11 -27.64 3.83
N PRO A 54 4.77 -28.72 4.31
CA PRO A 54 6.20 -28.71 4.60
C PRO A 54 6.97 -28.68 3.27
N ARG A 55 6.85 -27.58 2.53
CA ARG A 55 7.54 -27.38 1.26
C ARG A 55 8.50 -26.22 1.43
N LEU A 56 9.77 -26.57 1.48
CA LEU A 56 10.90 -25.71 1.77
C LEU A 56 11.25 -24.91 0.50
N ARG A 57 10.46 -23.90 0.16
CA ARG A 57 10.76 -22.98 -0.97
C ARG A 57 10.95 -21.55 -0.46
N THR A 58 11.86 -20.88 -1.16
CA THR A 58 12.75 -19.82 -0.65
C THR A 58 12.09 -18.44 -0.56
N THR A 59 12.68 -17.58 0.27
CA THR A 59 12.42 -16.11 0.33
C THR A 59 12.67 -15.37 -0.99
N ARG A 60 13.08 -16.05 -2.08
CA ARG A 60 13.30 -15.44 -3.39
C ARG A 60 12.04 -14.81 -3.98
N ILE A 61 10.86 -15.41 -3.75
CA ILE A 61 9.60 -14.82 -4.21
C ILE A 61 9.30 -13.51 -3.46
N LEU A 62 9.59 -13.48 -2.16
CA LEU A 62 9.47 -12.27 -1.33
C LEU A 62 10.48 -11.21 -1.76
N LEU A 63 11.73 -11.59 -2.03
CA LEU A 63 12.76 -10.66 -2.47
C LEU A 63 12.34 -9.96 -3.77
N LYS A 64 11.88 -10.71 -4.78
CA LYS A 64 11.38 -10.13 -6.02
C LYS A 64 10.19 -9.20 -5.81
N ARG A 65 9.27 -9.58 -4.91
CA ARG A 65 8.07 -8.79 -4.61
C ARG A 65 8.44 -7.51 -3.87
N LEU A 66 9.33 -7.59 -2.89
CA LEU A 66 9.91 -6.46 -2.17
C LEU A 66 10.61 -5.49 -3.11
N GLU A 67 11.47 -5.99 -4.00
CA GLU A 67 12.16 -5.18 -5.01
C GLU A 67 11.16 -4.47 -5.93
N ALA A 68 10.15 -5.18 -6.44
CA ALA A 68 9.11 -4.59 -7.28
C ALA A 68 8.29 -3.51 -6.54
N ASN A 69 7.95 -3.74 -5.27
CA ASN A 69 7.24 -2.74 -4.45
C ASN A 69 8.11 -1.51 -4.20
N TYR A 70 9.38 -1.71 -3.87
CA TYR A 70 10.33 -0.63 -3.65
C TYR A 70 10.58 0.19 -4.93
N ASP A 71 10.71 -0.46 -6.09
CA ASP A 71 10.87 0.21 -7.39
C ASP A 71 9.64 1.08 -7.72
N ARG A 72 8.42 0.60 -7.41
CA ARG A 72 7.19 1.39 -7.58
C ARG A 72 7.18 2.63 -6.71
N ILE A 73 7.51 2.48 -5.42
CA ILE A 73 7.58 3.63 -4.49
C ILE A 73 8.61 4.64 -4.98
N THR A 74 9.79 4.16 -5.41
CA THR A 74 10.88 4.97 -5.93
C THR A 74 10.45 5.76 -7.17
N ALA A 75 9.75 5.12 -8.12
CA ALA A 75 9.27 5.78 -9.32
C ALA A 75 8.28 6.90 -9.01
N VAL A 76 7.36 6.67 -8.06
CA VAL A 76 6.40 7.70 -7.63
C VAL A 76 7.12 8.84 -6.89
N TYR A 77 8.05 8.54 -6.00
CA TYR A 77 8.88 9.55 -5.33
C TYR A 77 9.62 10.44 -6.35
N GLN A 78 10.26 9.85 -7.37
CA GLN A 78 10.96 10.61 -8.41
C GLN A 78 10.01 11.52 -9.19
N TYR A 79 8.82 11.02 -9.56
CA TYR A 79 7.79 11.83 -10.21
C TYR A 79 7.34 13.00 -9.32
N LEU A 80 7.05 12.76 -8.05
CA LEU A 80 6.66 13.79 -7.09
C LEU A 80 7.79 14.81 -6.88
N HIS A 81 9.04 14.36 -6.82
CA HIS A 81 10.20 15.22 -6.61
C HIS A 81 10.40 16.19 -7.79
N GLU A 82 10.25 15.73 -9.03
CA GLU A 82 10.28 16.63 -10.19
C GLU A 82 9.07 17.58 -10.21
N LYS A 83 7.88 17.09 -9.85
CA LYS A 83 6.67 17.92 -9.76
C LYS A 83 6.83 19.03 -8.72
N ALA A 84 7.42 18.73 -7.56
CA ALA A 84 7.66 19.70 -6.49
C ALA A 84 8.51 20.90 -6.95
N LYS A 85 9.47 20.69 -7.86
CA LYS A 85 10.30 21.77 -8.44
C LYS A 85 9.50 22.78 -9.27
N THR A 86 8.33 22.38 -9.78
CA THR A 86 7.47 23.25 -10.60
C THR A 86 6.61 24.20 -9.75
N GLY A 87 6.57 24.02 -8.43
CA GLY A 87 5.75 24.83 -7.52
C GLY A 87 4.23 24.61 -7.66
N LYS A 88 3.82 23.59 -8.43
CA LYS A 88 2.41 23.21 -8.54
C LYS A 88 1.89 22.62 -7.22
N PRO A 89 0.59 22.76 -6.93
CA PRO A 89 -0.03 22.07 -5.79
C PRO A 89 0.10 20.56 -5.96
N MET A 90 0.25 19.87 -4.83
CA MET A 90 0.28 18.41 -4.72
C MET A 90 -0.70 17.97 -3.64
N SER A 91 -1.14 16.74 -3.72
CA SER A 91 -2.01 16.15 -2.71
C SER A 91 -1.29 16.04 -1.35
N PRO A 92 -2.01 16.12 -0.22
CA PRO A 92 -1.38 16.05 1.10
C PRO A 92 -0.62 14.74 1.40
N ALA A 93 -0.96 13.65 0.71
CA ALA A 93 -0.26 12.38 0.86
C ALA A 93 1.09 12.37 0.13
N SER A 94 1.27 13.21 -0.90
CA SER A 94 2.54 13.38 -1.61
C SER A 94 3.64 13.96 -0.70
N GLU A 95 3.28 14.87 0.21
CA GLU A 95 4.19 15.45 1.21
C GLU A 95 4.82 14.35 2.09
N TRP A 96 4.00 13.44 2.61
CA TRP A 96 4.50 12.31 3.42
C TRP A 96 5.56 11.48 2.69
N ILE A 97 5.35 11.20 1.40
CA ILE A 97 6.31 10.43 0.59
C ILE A 97 7.60 11.22 0.39
N LEU A 98 7.50 12.51 0.05
CA LEU A 98 8.67 13.37 -0.19
C LEU A 98 9.53 13.52 1.07
N ASP A 99 8.89 13.80 2.20
CA ASP A 99 9.57 14.09 3.47
C ASP A 99 10.23 12.84 4.07
N ASN A 100 9.68 11.65 3.82
CA ASN A 100 10.08 10.41 4.50
C ASN A 100 10.69 9.36 3.57
N TYR A 101 10.93 9.66 2.30
CA TYR A 101 11.48 8.68 1.35
C TYR A 101 12.81 8.07 1.82
N TYR A 102 13.66 8.84 2.51
CA TYR A 102 14.93 8.35 3.06
C TYR A 102 14.73 7.16 4.02
N LEU A 103 13.69 7.22 4.87
CA LEU A 103 13.35 6.15 5.80
C LEU A 103 12.85 4.93 5.02
N VAL A 104 11.99 5.13 4.03
CA VAL A 104 11.48 4.03 3.19
C VAL A 104 12.62 3.33 2.46
N GLU A 105 13.55 4.10 1.90
CA GLU A 105 14.75 3.59 1.25
C GLU A 105 15.63 2.78 2.23
N GLU A 106 15.89 3.32 3.42
CA GLU A 106 16.68 2.65 4.45
C GLU A 106 16.06 1.29 4.83
N GLN A 107 14.75 1.29 5.13
CA GLN A 107 14.03 0.09 5.56
C GLN A 107 13.89 -0.93 4.44
N ALA A 108 13.67 -0.50 3.19
CA ALA A 108 13.63 -1.39 2.03
C ALA A 108 15.01 -2.02 1.76
N LYS A 109 16.09 -1.25 1.84
CA LYS A 109 17.47 -1.78 1.69
C LYS A 109 17.80 -2.77 2.80
N ALA A 110 17.44 -2.48 4.05
CA ALA A 110 17.64 -3.37 5.18
C ALA A 110 16.87 -4.70 4.99
N ALA A 111 15.56 -4.63 4.71
CA ALA A 111 14.73 -5.80 4.46
C ALA A 111 15.24 -6.63 3.27
N ARG A 112 15.74 -5.98 2.22
CA ARG A 112 16.35 -6.65 1.06
C ARG A 112 17.59 -7.44 1.46
N GLN A 113 18.50 -6.82 2.22
CA GLN A 113 19.71 -7.49 2.71
C GLN A 113 19.38 -8.68 3.62
N GLU A 114 18.40 -8.51 4.49
CA GLU A 114 17.91 -9.56 5.40
C GLU A 114 17.33 -10.73 4.60
N LEU A 115 16.41 -10.49 3.67
CA LEU A 115 15.86 -11.54 2.79
C LEU A 115 16.91 -12.24 1.93
N GLN A 116 17.96 -11.54 1.51
CA GLN A 116 19.08 -12.12 0.77
C GLN A 116 19.91 -13.08 1.65
N ARG A 117 20.21 -12.69 2.90
CA ARG A 117 20.86 -13.56 3.89
C ARG A 117 19.96 -14.74 4.24
N GLU A 118 18.67 -14.46 4.44
CA GLU A 118 17.64 -15.45 4.73
C GLU A 118 17.20 -16.27 3.52
N GLY A 119 17.82 -16.08 2.34
CA GLY A 119 17.65 -16.91 1.14
C GLY A 119 17.74 -18.42 1.36
N GLN A 120 18.27 -18.82 2.53
CA GLN A 120 18.50 -20.19 2.99
C GLN A 120 17.50 -20.64 4.08
N VAL A 121 16.68 -19.73 4.61
CA VAL A 121 15.69 -20.00 5.67
C VAL A 121 14.47 -20.70 5.08
N LYS A 122 14.05 -21.76 5.75
CA LYS A 122 12.94 -22.63 5.32
C LYS A 122 11.73 -22.31 6.19
N LEU A 123 10.78 -21.57 5.63
CA LEU A 123 9.51 -21.25 6.29
C LEU A 123 8.36 -22.13 5.74
N PRO A 124 7.37 -22.50 6.57
CA PRO A 124 6.11 -23.08 6.08
C PRO A 124 5.44 -22.14 5.09
N VAL A 125 5.01 -22.69 3.95
CA VAL A 125 4.33 -21.93 2.89
C VAL A 125 2.86 -22.30 2.80
N LEU A 126 2.04 -21.34 2.39
CA LEU A 126 0.63 -21.58 2.10
C LEU A 126 0.48 -22.51 0.89
N ASP A 127 -0.45 -23.46 0.98
CA ASP A 127 -0.67 -24.46 -0.06
C ASP A 127 -1.88 -24.19 -0.96
N ARG A 128 -2.67 -23.16 -0.64
CA ARG A 128 -3.87 -22.70 -1.34
C ARG A 128 -4.11 -21.22 -1.11
N GLY A 129 -5.09 -20.65 -1.83
CA GLY A 129 -5.46 -19.25 -1.74
C GLY A 129 -4.58 -18.32 -2.60
N PRO A 130 -4.85 -17.00 -2.57
CA PRO A 130 -4.16 -16.01 -3.41
C PRO A 130 -2.64 -15.94 -3.17
N LEU A 131 -2.21 -16.22 -1.94
CA LEU A 131 -0.81 -16.24 -1.52
C LEU A 131 -0.20 -17.66 -1.52
N GLN A 132 -0.75 -18.59 -2.31
CA GLN A 132 -0.17 -19.93 -2.46
C GLN A 132 1.33 -19.84 -2.83
N GLY A 133 2.16 -20.55 -2.07
CA GLY A 133 3.61 -20.58 -2.25
C GLY A 133 4.39 -19.47 -1.52
N TYR A 134 3.70 -18.50 -0.90
CA TYR A 134 4.33 -17.53 -0.01
C TYR A 134 4.44 -18.07 1.43
N PRO A 135 5.40 -17.59 2.23
CA PRO A 135 5.48 -17.93 3.64
C PRO A 135 4.19 -17.59 4.38
N ARG A 136 3.70 -18.50 5.21
CA ARG A 136 2.48 -18.29 6.01
C ARG A 136 2.59 -17.04 6.87
N ILE A 137 3.73 -16.83 7.52
CA ILE A 137 3.97 -15.66 8.36
C ILE A 137 3.89 -14.34 7.58
N TYR A 138 4.26 -14.33 6.31
CA TYR A 138 4.10 -13.17 5.44
C TYR A 138 2.62 -12.87 5.15
N ALA A 139 1.81 -13.91 4.92
CA ALA A 139 0.37 -13.73 4.76
C ALA A 139 -0.26 -13.15 6.03
N ILE A 140 0.12 -13.65 7.21
CA ILE A 140 -0.32 -13.10 8.50
C ILE A 140 0.05 -11.62 8.63
N ALA A 141 1.27 -11.24 8.25
CA ALA A 141 1.71 -9.84 8.26
C ALA A 141 0.90 -8.96 7.30
N LEU A 142 0.55 -9.46 6.11
CA LEU A 142 -0.30 -8.73 5.16
C LEU A 142 -1.72 -8.52 5.69
N GLU A 143 -2.33 -9.56 6.27
CA GLU A 143 -3.66 -9.48 6.90
C GLU A 143 -3.68 -8.46 8.03
N LEU A 144 -2.64 -8.43 8.87
CA LEU A 144 -2.55 -7.45 9.94
C LEU A 144 -2.48 -6.02 9.37
N VAL A 145 -1.60 -5.79 8.38
CA VAL A 145 -1.41 -4.46 7.78
C VAL A 145 -2.68 -3.96 7.06
N SER A 146 -3.44 -4.82 6.37
CA SER A 146 -4.67 -4.40 5.70
C SER A 146 -5.78 -4.02 6.67
N HIS A 147 -5.95 -4.78 7.74
CA HIS A 147 -7.03 -4.57 8.70
C HIS A 147 -6.74 -3.52 9.76
N THR A 148 -5.51 -2.99 9.81
CA THR A 148 -5.14 -1.87 10.69
C THR A 148 -4.80 -0.58 9.94
N ASP A 149 -5.07 -0.51 8.64
CA ASP A 149 -4.73 0.66 7.80
C ASP A 149 -3.23 1.04 7.88
N GLY A 150 -2.37 0.02 7.99
CA GLY A 150 -0.93 0.18 8.16
C GLY A 150 -0.49 0.74 9.52
N ARG A 151 -1.38 0.94 10.48
CA ARG A 151 -1.03 1.28 11.87
C ARG A 151 -0.70 -0.01 12.61
N LEU A 152 0.53 -0.20 13.05
CA LEU A 152 0.93 -1.39 13.78
C LEU A 152 1.45 -1.01 15.15
N GLU A 153 0.75 -1.46 16.18
CA GLU A 153 1.16 -1.33 17.57
C GLU A 153 1.56 -2.70 18.13
N GLN A 154 2.52 -2.71 19.06
CA GLN A 154 3.04 -3.94 19.66
C GLN A 154 1.91 -4.83 20.23
N GLY A 155 0.97 -4.23 20.97
CA GLY A 155 -0.17 -4.95 21.54
C GLY A 155 -1.05 -5.61 20.47
N GLU A 156 -1.35 -4.90 19.38
CA GLU A 156 -2.17 -5.42 18.28
C GLU A 156 -1.47 -6.56 17.53
N ILE A 157 -0.16 -6.43 17.29
CA ILE A 157 0.66 -7.49 16.70
C ILE A 157 0.61 -8.74 17.59
N MET A 158 0.85 -8.58 18.90
CA MET A 158 0.88 -9.69 19.84
C MET A 158 -0.48 -10.38 19.95
N ASP A 159 -1.55 -9.61 20.10
CA ASP A 159 -2.92 -10.12 20.22
C ASP A 159 -3.37 -10.88 18.96
N PHE A 160 -3.08 -10.34 17.77
CA PHE A 160 -3.42 -10.99 16.51
C PHE A 160 -2.68 -12.32 16.35
N VAL A 161 -1.38 -12.34 16.60
CA VAL A 161 -0.57 -13.57 16.49
C VAL A 161 -0.96 -14.58 17.56
N ALA A 162 -1.28 -14.15 18.78
CA ALA A 162 -1.76 -15.02 19.84
C ALA A 162 -3.09 -15.70 19.47
N ALA A 163 -4.08 -14.93 19.00
CA ALA A 163 -5.37 -15.43 18.54
C ALA A 163 -5.22 -16.39 17.35
N TYR A 164 -4.34 -16.07 16.40
CA TYR A 164 -4.01 -16.96 15.29
C TYR A 164 -3.49 -18.32 15.78
N GLN A 165 -2.58 -18.29 16.78
CA GLN A 165 -1.93 -19.47 17.31
C GLN A 165 -2.84 -20.39 18.14
N GLU A 166 -4.02 -19.94 18.56
CA GLU A 166 -5.03 -20.81 19.19
C GLU A 166 -5.53 -21.90 18.25
N HIS A 167 -5.50 -21.65 16.94
CA HIS A 167 -5.93 -22.61 15.93
C HIS A 167 -4.76 -23.23 15.15
N ARG A 168 -3.65 -22.50 14.99
CA ARG A 168 -2.48 -22.95 14.22
C ARG A 168 -1.18 -22.45 14.86
N VAL A 169 -0.47 -23.34 15.54
CA VAL A 169 0.85 -23.04 16.13
C VAL A 169 1.85 -22.60 15.03
N LEU A 170 2.55 -21.50 15.31
CA LEU A 170 3.64 -21.01 14.49
C LEU A 170 4.95 -21.64 14.96
N THR A 171 5.83 -21.94 14.02
CA THR A 171 7.18 -22.42 14.35
C THR A 171 8.03 -21.28 14.89
N GLN A 172 9.07 -21.60 15.67
CA GLN A 172 10.01 -20.60 16.16
C GLN A 172 10.56 -19.71 15.03
N ARG A 173 10.90 -20.32 13.89
CA ARG A 173 11.43 -19.60 12.73
C ARG A 173 10.40 -18.67 12.07
N GLU A 174 9.11 -18.97 12.18
CA GLU A 174 8.07 -18.06 11.71
C GLU A 174 7.95 -16.85 12.64
N ILE A 175 7.99 -17.07 13.95
CA ILE A 175 7.95 -15.99 14.94
C ILE A 175 9.19 -15.08 14.80
N GLU A 176 10.39 -15.66 14.67
CA GLU A 176 11.64 -14.92 14.43
C GLU A 176 11.61 -14.10 13.12
N ALA A 177 10.92 -14.57 12.09
CA ALA A 177 10.82 -13.88 10.80
C ALA A 177 9.75 -12.77 10.78
N LEU A 178 8.86 -12.71 11.78
CA LEU A 178 7.76 -11.74 11.85
C LEU A 178 8.17 -10.28 11.62
N PRO A 179 9.24 -9.73 12.25
CA PRO A 179 9.68 -8.35 12.00
C PRO A 179 9.91 -8.06 10.51
N LEU A 180 10.67 -8.94 9.83
CA LEU A 180 10.98 -8.80 8.41
C LEU A 180 9.71 -8.88 7.55
N MET A 181 8.79 -9.79 7.90
CA MET A 181 7.52 -9.94 7.19
C MET A 181 6.62 -8.72 7.33
N LEU A 182 6.57 -8.11 8.51
CA LEU A 182 5.81 -6.86 8.75
C LEU A 182 6.42 -5.70 7.95
N LYS A 183 7.74 -5.56 7.91
CA LYS A 183 8.39 -4.56 7.04
C LYS A 183 8.06 -4.76 5.56
N ALA A 184 8.12 -6.01 5.09
CA ALA A 184 7.78 -6.33 3.70
C ALA A 184 6.29 -6.04 3.39
N ALA A 185 5.39 -6.36 4.31
CA ALA A 185 3.95 -6.08 4.20
C ALA A 185 3.65 -4.57 4.21
N LEU A 186 4.29 -3.80 5.09
CA LEU A 186 4.15 -2.34 5.12
C LEU A 186 4.69 -1.66 3.86
N LEU A 187 5.84 -2.10 3.34
CA LEU A 187 6.37 -1.60 2.07
C LEU A 187 5.44 -1.91 0.91
N GLU A 188 4.81 -3.07 0.95
CA GLU A 188 3.82 -3.46 -0.05
C GLU A 188 2.55 -2.59 0.03
N TYR A 189 2.05 -2.33 1.25
CA TYR A 189 0.95 -1.40 1.49
C TYR A 189 1.28 0.02 1.02
N LEU A 190 2.50 0.49 1.31
CA LEU A 190 2.98 1.79 0.86
C LEU A 190 3.08 1.86 -0.67
N ALA A 191 3.54 0.80 -1.34
CA ALA A 191 3.55 0.74 -2.80
C ALA A 191 2.14 0.89 -3.39
N HIS A 192 1.12 0.25 -2.79
CA HIS A 192 -0.27 0.44 -3.18
C HIS A 192 -0.76 1.88 -2.97
N LEU A 193 -0.47 2.49 -1.81
CA LEU A 193 -0.82 3.88 -1.54
C LEU A 193 -0.16 4.84 -2.53
N THR A 194 1.13 4.68 -2.81
CA THR A 194 1.85 5.51 -3.80
C THR A 194 1.26 5.39 -5.20
N GLY A 195 0.74 4.22 -5.58
CA GLY A 195 0.02 4.05 -6.84
C GLY A 195 -1.23 4.94 -6.92
N LYS A 196 -2.03 5.00 -5.84
CA LYS A 196 -3.20 5.87 -5.76
C LYS A 196 -2.84 7.35 -5.71
N ILE A 197 -1.74 7.69 -5.05
CA ILE A 197 -1.20 9.06 -5.02
C ILE A 197 -0.81 9.46 -6.45
N HIS A 198 -0.03 8.63 -7.14
CA HIS A 198 0.37 8.89 -8.52
C HIS A 198 -0.82 9.09 -9.45
N GLY A 199 -1.86 8.25 -9.35
CA GLY A 199 -3.08 8.42 -10.14
C GLY A 199 -3.84 9.73 -9.87
N THR A 200 -3.81 10.22 -8.63
CA THR A 200 -4.40 11.53 -8.27
C THR A 200 -3.59 12.67 -8.89
N GLU A 201 -2.27 12.60 -8.78
CA GLU A 201 -1.37 13.63 -9.29
C GLU A 201 -1.36 13.72 -10.82
N THR A 202 -1.47 12.59 -11.52
CA THR A 202 -1.59 12.57 -12.98
C THR A 202 -2.95 13.07 -13.45
N ALA A 203 -4.04 12.77 -12.72
CA ALA A 203 -5.34 13.37 -12.97
C ALA A 203 -5.30 14.90 -12.80
N TRP A 204 -4.60 15.42 -11.79
CA TRP A 204 -4.42 16.85 -11.62
C TRP A 204 -3.55 17.48 -12.72
N ASP A 205 -2.46 16.83 -13.12
CA ASP A 205 -1.65 17.30 -14.24
C ASP A 205 -2.45 17.35 -15.55
N GLU A 206 -3.34 16.37 -15.75
CA GLU A 206 -4.24 16.35 -16.89
C GLU A 206 -5.28 17.47 -16.84
N ALA A 207 -5.89 17.72 -15.68
CA ALA A 207 -6.80 18.86 -15.49
C ALA A 207 -6.11 20.20 -15.85
N HIS A 208 -4.88 20.40 -15.39
CA HIS A 208 -4.06 21.57 -15.76
C HIS A 208 -3.72 21.62 -17.25
N ARG A 209 -3.51 20.47 -17.91
CA ARG A 209 -3.27 20.42 -19.36
C ARG A 209 -4.52 20.81 -20.14
N LEU A 210 -5.67 20.25 -19.76
CA LEU A 210 -6.96 20.47 -20.42
C LEU A 210 -7.41 21.92 -20.34
N THR A 211 -7.24 22.56 -19.18
CA THR A 211 -7.60 23.99 -18.98
C THR A 211 -6.74 24.96 -19.81
N ARG A 212 -5.56 24.54 -20.27
CA ARG A 212 -4.68 25.31 -21.16
C ARG A 212 -5.04 25.16 -22.65
N LEU A 213 -5.90 24.21 -23.00
CA LEU A 213 -6.35 24.06 -24.38
C LEU A 213 -7.28 25.22 -24.79
N PRO A 214 -7.33 25.55 -26.10
CA PRO A 214 -8.39 26.38 -26.66
C PRO A 214 -9.78 25.83 -26.28
N GLU A 215 -10.75 26.72 -26.05
CA GLU A 215 -12.09 26.38 -25.53
C GLU A 215 -12.77 25.30 -26.37
N GLU A 216 -12.66 25.40 -27.70
CA GLU A 216 -13.20 24.45 -28.68
C GLU A 216 -12.61 23.03 -28.58
N ASN A 217 -11.43 22.87 -27.98
CA ASN A 217 -10.72 21.59 -27.86
C ASN A 217 -10.83 20.97 -26.47
N ARG A 218 -11.37 21.68 -25.47
CA ARG A 218 -11.41 21.17 -24.09
C ARG A 218 -12.39 20.02 -23.92
N LEU A 219 -13.64 20.21 -24.39
CA LEU A 219 -14.70 19.23 -24.23
C LEU A 219 -14.37 17.87 -24.88
N PRO A 220 -13.92 17.81 -26.16
CA PRO A 220 -13.52 16.54 -26.77
C PRO A 220 -12.36 15.84 -26.02
N ALA A 221 -11.44 16.62 -25.45
CA ALA A 221 -10.31 16.08 -24.71
C ALA A 221 -10.72 15.52 -23.33
N VAL A 222 -11.64 16.20 -22.63
CA VAL A 222 -12.25 15.70 -21.38
C VAL A 222 -13.04 14.42 -21.64
N GLU A 223 -13.86 14.40 -22.69
CA GLU A 223 -14.60 13.20 -23.13
C GLU A 223 -13.66 12.02 -23.37
N THR A 224 -12.58 12.25 -24.13
CA THR A 224 -11.57 11.23 -24.42
C THR A 224 -10.95 10.67 -23.14
N PHE A 225 -10.64 11.53 -22.17
CA PHE A 225 -10.08 11.08 -20.89
C PHE A 225 -11.08 10.24 -20.09
N LEU A 226 -12.31 10.73 -19.94
CA LEU A 226 -13.36 10.07 -19.17
C LEU A 226 -13.86 8.76 -19.80
N GLN A 227 -13.79 8.63 -21.13
CA GLN A 227 -14.13 7.41 -21.86
C GLN A 227 -12.95 6.43 -21.96
N GLY A 228 -11.71 6.90 -21.78
CA GLY A 228 -10.49 6.14 -21.98
C GLY A 228 -10.26 4.98 -21.00
N GLY A 229 -11.17 4.76 -20.03
CA GLY A 229 -11.14 3.63 -19.11
C GLY A 229 -9.87 3.54 -18.25
N GLN A 230 -9.07 4.61 -18.20
CA GLN A 230 -7.83 4.64 -17.44
C GLN A 230 -8.16 4.93 -15.97
N GLY A 231 -8.51 3.86 -15.25
CA GLY A 231 -8.43 3.71 -13.80
C GLY A 231 -8.94 4.87 -12.94
N ASN A 232 -10.19 4.78 -12.49
CA ASN A 232 -10.73 5.25 -11.20
C ASN A 232 -10.37 6.65 -10.64
N HIS A 233 -9.78 7.56 -11.40
CA HIS A 233 -9.40 8.90 -10.92
C HIS A 233 -10.25 10.02 -11.53
N HIS A 234 -11.47 9.70 -11.98
CA HIS A 234 -12.43 10.67 -12.51
C HIS A 234 -12.80 11.73 -11.47
N GLY A 235 -12.88 11.35 -10.18
CA GLY A 235 -13.12 12.30 -9.08
C GLY A 235 -12.02 13.33 -8.93
N ALA A 236 -10.75 12.87 -8.85
CA ALA A 236 -9.58 13.75 -8.80
C ALA A 236 -9.50 14.71 -9.99
N LEU A 237 -9.76 14.23 -11.22
CA LEU A 237 -9.79 15.09 -12.41
C LEU A 237 -10.91 16.12 -12.31
N ALA A 238 -12.14 15.68 -12.02
CA ALA A 238 -13.31 16.56 -11.99
C ALA A 238 -13.19 17.65 -10.92
N MET A 239 -12.71 17.29 -9.73
CA MET A 239 -12.44 18.24 -8.65
C MET A 239 -11.43 19.30 -9.08
N GLU A 240 -10.31 18.89 -9.67
CA GLU A 240 -9.24 19.81 -10.07
C GLU A 240 -9.64 20.68 -11.27
N LEU A 241 -10.32 20.10 -12.27
CA LEU A 241 -10.90 20.85 -13.38
C LEU A 241 -11.87 21.92 -12.86
N LEU A 242 -12.78 21.54 -11.97
CA LEU A 242 -13.76 22.47 -11.43
C LEU A 242 -13.10 23.60 -10.62
N ARG A 243 -12.06 23.28 -9.85
CA ARG A 243 -11.24 24.27 -9.14
C ARG A 243 -10.64 25.30 -10.10
N GLU A 244 -10.04 24.84 -11.20
CA GLU A 244 -9.40 25.69 -12.21
C GLU A 244 -10.41 26.48 -13.06
N LEU A 245 -11.59 25.91 -13.36
CA LEU A 245 -12.65 26.59 -14.10
C LEU A 245 -13.29 27.71 -13.26
N ARG A 246 -13.62 27.43 -11.99
CA ARG A 246 -14.22 28.41 -11.07
C ARG A 246 -13.27 29.54 -10.66
N ALA A 247 -11.96 29.32 -10.80
CA ALA A 247 -10.97 30.40 -10.63
C ALA A 247 -11.00 31.42 -11.78
N ARG A 248 -11.75 31.16 -12.87
CA ARG A 248 -11.91 32.06 -14.01
C ARG A 248 -13.21 32.85 -13.88
N GLU A 249 -13.23 34.06 -14.42
CA GLU A 249 -14.41 34.95 -14.39
C GLU A 249 -15.51 34.55 -15.39
N LYS A 250 -15.20 33.70 -16.39
CA LYS A 250 -16.13 33.28 -17.44
C LYS A 250 -16.62 31.86 -17.17
N GLU A 251 -17.93 31.67 -17.27
CA GLU A 251 -18.59 30.36 -17.21
C GLU A 251 -18.12 29.46 -18.36
N ASP A 252 -17.70 28.24 -18.06
CA ASP A 252 -17.20 27.26 -19.02
C ASP A 252 -18.22 26.11 -19.17
N PRO A 253 -18.69 25.79 -20.40
CA PRO A 253 -19.64 24.71 -20.64
C PRO A 253 -19.22 23.33 -20.10
N LEU A 254 -17.92 23.13 -19.84
CA LEU A 254 -17.40 21.94 -19.21
C LEU A 254 -18.02 21.63 -17.83
N GLU A 255 -18.39 22.64 -17.04
CA GLU A 255 -18.99 22.40 -15.73
C GLU A 255 -20.35 21.70 -15.88
N SER A 256 -21.19 22.19 -16.81
CA SER A 256 -22.48 21.55 -17.13
C SER A 256 -22.31 20.14 -17.69
N TYR A 257 -21.27 19.94 -18.52
CA TYR A 257 -20.95 18.61 -19.04
C TYR A 257 -20.55 17.63 -17.94
N LEU A 258 -19.69 18.04 -16.99
CA LEU A 258 -19.29 17.17 -15.86
C LEU A 258 -20.49 16.78 -14.99
N VAL A 259 -21.40 17.72 -14.74
CA VAL A 259 -22.66 17.44 -14.03
C VAL A 259 -23.46 16.37 -14.77
N GLN A 260 -23.68 16.52 -16.08
CA GLN A 260 -24.43 15.54 -16.88
C GLN A 260 -23.71 14.19 -16.92
N TYR A 261 -22.40 14.16 -17.13
CA TYR A 261 -21.61 12.94 -17.18
C TYR A 261 -21.76 12.09 -15.91
N PHE A 262 -21.68 12.72 -14.73
CA PHE A 262 -21.86 11.98 -13.47
C PHE A 262 -23.31 11.60 -13.19
N GLN A 263 -24.28 12.39 -13.65
CA GLN A 263 -25.70 12.02 -13.60
C GLN A 263 -26.00 10.78 -14.45
N ASP A 264 -25.41 10.69 -15.64
CA ASP A 264 -25.53 9.52 -16.52
C ASP A 264 -24.90 8.26 -15.89
N LEU A 265 -23.90 8.43 -15.02
CA LEU A 265 -23.31 7.38 -14.19
C LEU A 265 -24.10 7.07 -12.90
N GLY A 266 -25.24 7.72 -12.68
CA GLY A 266 -26.11 7.51 -11.51
C GLY A 266 -25.63 8.18 -10.21
N THR A 267 -24.75 9.17 -10.30
CA THR A 267 -24.27 9.96 -9.16
C THR A 267 -24.38 11.48 -9.43
N THR A 268 -23.89 12.31 -8.52
CA THR A 268 -23.88 13.78 -8.67
C THR A 268 -22.44 14.28 -8.56
N LEU A 269 -22.09 15.35 -9.27
CA LEU A 269 -20.76 15.95 -9.22
C LEU A 269 -20.35 16.30 -7.78
N GLU A 270 -21.27 16.82 -6.97
CA GLU A 270 -21.03 17.19 -5.57
C GLU A 270 -20.61 15.98 -4.74
N LYS A 271 -21.34 14.87 -4.82
CA LYS A 271 -20.99 13.61 -4.14
C LYS A 271 -19.64 13.05 -4.58
N VAL A 272 -19.31 13.17 -5.86
CA VAL A 272 -18.01 12.71 -6.39
C VAL A 272 -16.87 13.54 -5.80
N ILE A 273 -17.04 14.85 -5.70
CA ILE A 273 -16.05 15.76 -5.10
C ILE A 273 -15.93 15.51 -3.60
N GLU A 274 -17.04 15.35 -2.88
CA GLU A 274 -17.05 15.02 -1.45
C GLU A 274 -16.30 13.70 -1.18
N GLN A 275 -16.61 12.66 -1.98
CA GLN A 275 -15.94 11.37 -1.88
C GLN A 275 -14.43 11.48 -2.15
N GLU A 276 -14.02 12.23 -3.18
CA GLU A 276 -12.59 12.41 -3.49
C GLU A 276 -11.86 13.17 -2.36
N HIS A 277 -12.49 14.19 -1.74
CA HIS A 277 -11.90 14.87 -0.58
C HIS A 277 -11.70 13.90 0.59
N TYR A 278 -12.71 13.08 0.89
CA TYR A 278 -12.62 12.04 1.91
C TYR A 278 -11.49 11.05 1.59
N GLU A 279 -11.39 10.59 0.34
CA GLU A 279 -10.35 9.66 -0.08
C GLU A 279 -8.93 10.24 -0.04
N GLN A 280 -8.75 11.54 -0.33
CA GLN A 280 -7.46 12.22 -0.17
C GLN A 280 -7.07 12.35 1.30
N ALA A 281 -8.02 12.74 2.17
CA ALA A 281 -7.79 12.82 3.60
C ALA A 281 -7.44 11.44 4.19
N ALA A 282 -8.19 10.40 3.84
CA ALA A 282 -7.93 9.03 4.25
C ALA A 282 -6.56 8.56 3.78
N ARG A 283 -6.21 8.78 2.49
CA ARG A 283 -4.88 8.42 1.96
C ARG A 283 -3.75 9.10 2.72
N LYS A 284 -3.89 10.39 3.08
CA LYS A 284 -2.90 11.10 3.89
C LYS A 284 -2.64 10.38 5.22
N VAL A 285 -3.71 9.98 5.91
CA VAL A 285 -3.63 9.26 7.19
C VAL A 285 -2.99 7.88 7.00
N SER A 286 -3.47 7.07 6.05
CA SER A 286 -2.93 5.74 5.76
C SER A 286 -1.45 5.76 5.41
N THR A 287 -1.00 6.75 4.61
CA THR A 287 0.42 6.92 4.26
C THR A 287 1.24 7.27 5.50
N GLY A 288 0.75 8.16 6.36
CA GLY A 288 1.40 8.48 7.63
C GLY A 288 1.50 7.26 8.55
N ASN A 289 0.40 6.51 8.73
CA ASN A 289 0.37 5.29 9.53
C ASN A 289 1.42 4.28 9.05
N ALA A 290 1.45 3.98 7.75
CA ALA A 290 2.39 3.01 7.18
C ALA A 290 3.86 3.42 7.41
N ILE A 291 4.20 4.70 7.23
CA ILE A 291 5.56 5.23 7.42
C ILE A 291 5.96 5.19 8.89
N VAL A 292 5.07 5.62 9.79
CA VAL A 292 5.31 5.61 11.24
C VAL A 292 5.50 4.18 11.74
N SER A 293 4.63 3.25 11.33
CA SER A 293 4.74 1.83 11.67
C SER A 293 6.02 1.21 11.12
N LEU A 294 6.42 1.56 9.89
CA LEU A 294 7.65 1.03 9.29
C LEU A 294 8.89 1.41 10.12
N LYS A 295 8.91 2.63 10.68
CA LYS A 295 9.92 3.05 11.64
C LYS A 295 9.78 2.33 12.98
N ALA A 296 8.57 2.27 13.52
CA ALA A 296 8.28 1.70 14.84
C ALA A 296 8.70 0.22 14.92
N ILE A 297 8.40 -0.57 13.88
CA ILE A 297 8.79 -1.98 13.77
C ILE A 297 10.30 -2.17 13.94
N SER A 298 11.14 -1.23 13.51
CA SER A 298 12.60 -1.34 13.70
C SER A 298 13.09 -0.96 15.10
N LEU A 299 12.22 -0.42 15.95
CA LEU A 299 12.54 0.05 17.30
C LEU A 299 11.96 -0.84 18.41
N LEU A 300 11.09 -1.79 18.08
CA LEU A 300 10.51 -2.72 19.05
C LEU A 300 11.55 -3.72 19.58
N ASP A 301 11.36 -4.15 20.83
CA ASP A 301 12.10 -5.26 21.42
C ASP A 301 11.56 -6.59 20.87
N TRP A 302 12.13 -7.01 19.74
CA TRP A 302 11.73 -8.27 19.11
C TRP A 302 12.14 -9.50 19.90
N GLU A 303 13.13 -9.42 20.79
CA GLU A 303 13.49 -10.54 21.65
C GLU A 303 12.36 -10.82 22.64
N GLU A 304 11.88 -9.77 23.33
CA GLU A 304 10.74 -9.87 24.25
C GLU A 304 9.45 -10.33 23.52
N ILE A 305 9.15 -9.75 22.36
CA ILE A 305 7.95 -10.06 21.58
C ILE A 305 7.98 -11.51 21.09
N THR A 306 9.09 -11.95 20.49
CA THR A 306 9.20 -13.31 19.94
C THR A 306 9.16 -14.36 21.03
N SER A 307 9.84 -14.12 22.16
CA SER A 307 9.78 -14.99 23.33
C SER A 307 8.36 -15.12 23.87
N SER A 308 7.66 -13.99 24.00
CA SER A 308 6.27 -13.97 24.47
C SER A 308 5.30 -14.69 23.52
N LEU A 309 5.58 -14.71 22.21
CA LEU A 309 4.74 -15.40 21.22
C LEU A 309 5.11 -16.87 21.01
N ASN A 310 6.28 -17.31 21.46
CA ASN A 310 6.72 -18.68 21.33
C ASN A 310 5.97 -19.60 22.32
N ARG A 311 5.08 -20.45 21.81
CA ARG A 311 4.33 -21.42 22.62
C ARG A 311 5.21 -22.42 23.37
N VAL A 312 6.38 -22.76 22.84
CA VAL A 312 7.34 -23.66 23.52
C VAL A 312 7.93 -22.97 24.74
N GLU A 313 8.37 -21.73 24.61
CA GLU A 313 8.89 -20.95 25.75
C GLU A 313 7.81 -20.67 26.78
N GLN A 314 6.57 -20.37 26.37
CA GLN A 314 5.45 -20.27 27.31
C GLN A 314 5.25 -21.54 28.13
N LEU A 315 5.33 -22.72 27.50
CA LEU A 315 5.22 -24.00 28.19
C LEU A 315 6.42 -24.25 29.13
N LEU A 316 7.64 -23.91 28.70
CA LEU A 316 8.85 -24.06 29.52
C LEU A 316 8.88 -23.12 30.73
N ARG A 317 8.31 -21.92 30.63
CA ARG A 317 8.15 -21.01 31.79
C ARG A 317 7.23 -21.57 32.88
N HIS A 318 6.36 -22.51 32.53
CA HIS A 318 5.49 -23.22 33.46
C HIS A 318 6.08 -24.59 33.88
N ASP A 319 7.37 -24.84 33.64
CA ASP A 319 8.06 -26.03 34.08
C ASP A 319 7.96 -26.20 35.61
N PRO A 320 7.38 -27.32 36.12
CA PRO A 320 7.18 -27.54 37.55
C PRO A 320 8.47 -27.54 38.37
N GLU A 321 9.61 -27.86 37.75
CA GLU A 321 10.92 -27.87 38.41
C GLU A 321 11.56 -26.48 38.47
N GLY A 322 10.97 -25.47 37.80
CA GLY A 322 11.46 -24.09 37.81
C GLY A 322 12.80 -23.89 37.11
N LEU A 323 13.29 -24.88 36.34
CA LEU A 323 14.61 -24.84 35.69
C LEU A 323 14.66 -23.83 34.54
N TYR A 324 13.49 -23.45 34.01
CA TYR A 324 13.33 -22.57 32.84
C TYR A 324 12.42 -21.35 33.10
N ALA A 325 12.21 -20.99 34.36
CA ALA A 325 11.26 -19.93 34.75
C ALA A 325 11.83 -18.49 34.68
N ALA A 326 13.03 -18.30 34.14
CA ALA A 326 13.73 -17.00 34.11
C ALA A 326 13.44 -16.19 32.83
#